data_AF-A0A7S3V3X4-F1
#
_entry.id   AF-A0A7S3V3X4-F1
#
_cell.length_a   1.000
_cell.length_b   1.000
_cell.length_c   1.000
_cell.angle_alpha   90.00
_cell.angle_beta   90.00
_cell.angle_gamma   90.00
#
_symmetry.space_group_name_H-M   'P 1'
#
loop_
_entity.id
_entity.type
_entity.pdbx_description
1 polymer ?
#
loop_
_entity_poly.entity_id
_entity_poly.type
_entity_poly.pdbx_seq_one_letter_code
_entity_poly.pdbx_strand_id
1 'polypeptide(L)'
;MGQCLEKDTTSPHKEDTSNSFDYRQLIRTTKFSVLNAEDHEGSDDAGEVWAANIDTEQISRHWVSHSSPSDSIDYFISHAWDDEGYSKGLSLTPTWESADQLNEFGWRKAVAFQNVVRTIVEMKGIGDRTALRFWLDKACIPQYDGQLKVQCISSFEGFIKSSYGLIVLLSPRYPKRLWCVYEVACFLCTKAMDRVFINHRSFGCDKNIQIYIDAVRNFSIDTCECKVEFDKTILEAKVSQYYTSKEDFACFVQAALTTLIVRDYYSYPPMIKTVALFDEYVGPWLAFMEETTFLKDLHRAFVDFDVPRVYEESDFDDPTYMTKLQLHLGENVYPMINAMRLEYCTQDGLSLYQG
;
A
#
# COMPACT_ATOMS: atom_id res chain seq x y z
N MET A 1 -13.64 -4.95 48.22
CA MET A 1 -12.72 -5.81 48.99
C MET A 1 -12.83 -7.22 48.43
N GLY A 2 -11.70 -7.80 48.03
CA GLY A 2 -11.57 -9.17 47.49
C GLY A 2 -11.59 -9.20 45.96
N GLN A 3 -10.66 -9.82 45.24
CA GLN A 3 -9.47 -10.62 45.56
C GLN A 3 -8.52 -10.47 44.34
N CYS A 4 -7.24 -10.23 44.62
CA CYS A 4 -6.17 -10.16 43.64
C CYS A 4 -5.74 -11.61 43.31
N LEU A 5 -5.78 -11.99 42.04
CA LEU A 5 -5.23 -13.26 41.56
C LEU A 5 -3.75 -13.05 41.25
N GLU A 6 -2.90 -13.51 42.15
CA GLU A 6 -1.50 -13.81 41.87
C GLU A 6 -1.44 -14.96 40.85
N LYS A 7 -0.74 -14.75 39.74
CA LYS A 7 -0.17 -15.84 38.95
C LYS A 7 1.32 -15.61 38.78
N ASP A 8 1.99 -16.71 39.03
CA ASP A 8 3.38 -16.88 39.38
C ASP A 8 4.21 -17.29 38.16
N THR A 9 5.52 -17.04 38.25
CA THR A 9 6.63 -17.64 37.48
C THR A 9 6.75 -17.35 35.97
N THR A 10 7.33 -16.19 35.64
CA THR A 10 8.11 -16.03 34.40
C THR A 10 9.47 -16.72 34.55
N SER A 11 9.69 -17.82 33.83
CA SER A 11 11.05 -18.29 33.56
C SER A 11 11.73 -17.29 32.63
N PRO A 12 12.94 -16.79 32.95
CA PRO A 12 13.70 -15.97 32.02
C PRO A 12 14.18 -16.87 30.88
N HIS A 13 13.50 -16.79 29.73
CA HIS A 13 14.11 -17.22 28.48
C HIS A 13 15.45 -16.48 28.35
N LYS A 14 16.55 -17.21 28.41
CA LYS A 14 17.86 -16.69 28.02
C LYS A 14 17.75 -16.34 26.54
N GLU A 15 17.52 -15.07 26.24
CA GLU A 15 17.73 -14.52 24.91
C GLU A 15 19.19 -14.81 24.54
N ASP A 16 19.34 -15.62 23.50
CA ASP A 16 20.62 -15.91 22.89
C ASP A 16 21.18 -14.59 22.38
N THR A 17 22.20 -14.05 23.04
CA THR A 17 22.83 -12.75 22.73
C THR A 17 23.72 -12.83 21.49
N SER A 18 23.39 -13.72 20.55
CA SER A 18 24.04 -13.85 19.26
C SER A 18 23.75 -12.59 18.46
N ASN A 19 24.63 -11.57 18.56
CA ASN A 19 24.79 -10.42 17.66
C ASN A 19 23.58 -10.15 16.75
N SER A 20 22.42 -9.82 17.33
CA SER A 20 21.22 -9.60 16.54
C SER A 20 21.44 -8.32 15.76
N PHE A 21 21.50 -8.46 14.44
CA PHE A 21 21.71 -7.34 13.55
C PHE A 21 20.59 -6.32 13.75
N ASP A 22 20.93 -5.09 14.18
CA ASP A 22 19.94 -4.04 14.40
C ASP A 22 19.60 -3.36 13.07
N TYR A 23 18.48 -3.79 12.48
CA TYR A 23 17.99 -3.26 11.20
C TYR A 23 17.77 -1.74 11.21
N ARG A 24 17.64 -1.11 12.38
CA ARG A 24 17.47 0.35 12.50
C ARG A 24 18.63 1.12 11.88
N GLN A 25 19.84 0.54 11.89
CA GLN A 25 21.01 1.12 11.25
C GLN A 25 20.89 1.20 9.72
N LEU A 26 19.98 0.42 9.12
CA LEU A 26 19.69 0.43 7.69
C LEU A 26 18.54 1.36 7.32
N ILE A 27 17.80 1.91 8.29
CA ILE A 27 16.66 2.78 7.97
C ILE A 27 17.19 4.07 7.36
N ARG A 28 16.74 4.32 6.13
CA ARG A 28 16.94 5.57 5.42
C ARG A 28 15.58 6.12 5.02
N THR A 29 15.46 7.43 4.95
CA THR A 29 14.26 8.10 4.47
C THR A 29 14.60 9.25 3.53
N THR A 30 13.66 9.57 2.67
CA THR A 30 13.72 10.67 1.69
C THR A 30 12.63 11.68 2.03
N LYS A 31 12.91 12.97 1.86
CA LYS A 31 11.93 14.04 2.11
C LYS A 31 10.92 14.16 0.97
N PHE A 32 9.74 14.71 1.28
CA PHE A 32 8.71 15.00 0.27
C PHE A 32 9.27 15.77 -0.94
N SER A 33 10.08 16.81 -0.71
CA SER A 33 10.61 17.69 -1.75
C SER A 33 11.48 17.00 -2.80
N VAL A 34 11.98 15.79 -2.51
CA VAL A 34 12.77 14.99 -3.47
C VAL A 34 11.88 14.09 -4.34
N LEU A 35 10.69 13.73 -3.84
CA LEU A 35 9.77 12.78 -4.50
C LEU A 35 8.61 13.48 -5.22
N ASN A 36 8.46 14.79 -4.96
CA ASN A 36 7.37 15.64 -5.41
C ASN A 36 7.57 16.11 -6.86
N ALA A 37 6.48 16.31 -7.62
CA ALA A 37 6.50 16.81 -9.00
C ALA A 37 6.44 18.34 -9.15
N GLU A 38 5.97 19.08 -8.12
CA GLU A 38 5.70 20.53 -8.20
C GLU A 38 6.94 21.40 -8.02
N ASP A 39 7.91 20.98 -7.21
CA ASP A 39 9.09 21.81 -6.86
C ASP A 39 10.14 21.86 -7.98
N HIS A 40 9.83 21.24 -9.12
CA HIS A 40 10.68 21.02 -10.27
C HIS A 40 10.09 21.70 -11.52
N GLU A 41 9.71 22.99 -11.41
CA GLU A 41 9.37 23.79 -12.60
C GLU A 41 10.58 23.86 -13.55
N GLY A 42 10.61 22.94 -14.53
CA GLY A 42 11.63 22.85 -15.56
C GLY A 42 12.68 21.74 -15.43
N SER A 43 12.56 20.80 -14.48
CA SER A 43 13.43 19.61 -14.46
C SER A 43 12.64 18.32 -14.61
N ASP A 44 13.00 17.51 -15.60
CA ASP A 44 12.46 16.17 -15.87
C ASP A 44 12.63 15.19 -14.68
N ASP A 45 13.42 15.57 -13.67
CA ASP A 45 13.88 14.78 -12.52
C ASP A 45 12.78 14.14 -11.65
N ALA A 46 11.64 14.81 -11.43
CA ALA A 46 10.60 14.24 -10.56
C ALA A 46 9.99 12.97 -11.17
N GLY A 47 9.83 12.93 -12.50
CA GLY A 47 9.42 11.72 -13.20
C GLY A 47 10.47 10.61 -13.09
N GLU A 48 11.76 10.95 -12.99
CA GLU A 48 12.86 10.00 -13.04
C GLU A 48 12.93 9.08 -11.81
N VAL A 49 12.70 9.58 -10.59
CA VAL A 49 12.64 8.71 -9.40
C VAL A 49 11.54 7.67 -9.55
N TRP A 50 10.45 8.03 -10.22
CA TRP A 50 9.32 7.16 -10.46
C TRP A 50 9.47 6.32 -11.74
N ALA A 51 10.29 6.72 -12.71
CA ALA A 51 10.49 6.01 -13.98
C ALA A 51 11.17 4.64 -13.79
N ALA A 52 10.81 3.64 -14.59
CA ALA A 52 11.22 2.24 -14.36
C ALA A 52 12.75 1.99 -14.47
N ASN A 53 13.48 2.84 -15.20
CA ASN A 53 14.86 2.56 -15.63
C ASN A 53 15.93 3.12 -14.67
N ILE A 54 15.95 2.64 -13.43
CA ILE A 54 17.07 2.91 -12.49
C ILE A 54 18.12 1.79 -12.56
N ASP A 55 18.30 1.21 -13.74
CA ASP A 55 19.19 0.05 -13.91
C ASP A 55 20.67 0.41 -14.00
N THR A 56 21.01 1.70 -13.84
CA THR A 56 22.41 2.12 -13.69
C THR A 56 22.75 2.36 -12.22
N GLU A 57 23.90 1.84 -11.83
CA GLU A 57 24.51 2.12 -10.53
C GLU A 57 24.56 3.63 -10.23
N GLN A 58 24.80 4.46 -11.25
CA GLN A 58 24.83 5.92 -11.11
C GLN A 58 23.49 6.50 -10.66
N ILE A 59 22.38 6.08 -11.28
CA ILE A 59 21.04 6.56 -10.91
C ILE A 59 20.69 6.07 -9.50
N SER A 60 21.03 4.83 -9.15
CA SER A 60 20.81 4.35 -7.77
C SER A 60 21.62 5.15 -6.74
N ARG A 61 22.91 5.41 -7.00
CA ARG A 61 23.75 6.25 -6.13
C ARG A 61 23.17 7.66 -5.99
N HIS A 62 22.67 8.24 -7.08
CA HIS A 62 22.02 9.53 -7.08
C HIS A 62 20.82 9.56 -6.11
N TRP A 63 19.86 8.64 -6.22
CA TRP A 63 18.68 8.65 -5.33
C TRP A 63 19.01 8.30 -3.88
N VAL A 64 19.95 7.38 -3.65
CA VAL A 64 20.43 7.05 -2.29
C VAL A 64 21.14 8.24 -1.64
N SER A 65 21.79 9.11 -2.43
CA SER A 65 22.42 10.33 -1.91
C SER A 65 21.40 11.37 -1.42
N HIS A 66 20.13 11.27 -1.86
CA HIS A 66 19.03 12.12 -1.41
C HIS A 66 18.26 11.55 -0.21
N SER A 67 18.54 10.30 0.18
CA SER A 67 18.05 9.75 1.44
C SER A 67 19.04 9.99 2.58
N SER A 68 18.55 9.91 3.81
CA SER A 68 19.37 10.07 5.02
C SER A 68 19.00 9.01 6.06
N PRO A 69 19.96 8.55 6.90
CA PRO A 69 19.65 7.68 8.03
C PRO A 69 18.55 8.30 8.90
N SER A 70 17.63 7.47 9.41
CA SER A 70 16.50 7.92 10.22
C SER A 70 16.14 6.87 11.26
N ASP A 71 15.66 7.31 12.43
CA ASP A 71 15.17 6.40 13.46
C ASP A 71 13.69 6.01 13.24
N SER A 72 12.99 6.75 12.37
CA SER A 72 11.57 6.55 12.08
C SER A 72 11.24 6.78 10.60
N ILE A 73 10.11 6.21 10.17
CA ILE A 73 9.55 6.41 8.83
C ILE A 73 8.12 6.95 9.02
N ASP A 74 7.79 8.11 8.45
CA ASP A 74 6.42 8.60 8.53
C ASP A 74 5.51 7.75 7.64
N TYR A 75 5.94 7.54 6.38
CA TYR A 75 5.18 6.73 5.43
C TYR A 75 6.08 5.82 4.61
N PHE A 76 5.75 4.54 4.62
CA PHE A 76 6.28 3.58 3.65
C PHE A 76 5.56 3.77 2.32
N ILE A 77 6.28 3.79 1.20
CA ILE A 77 5.69 3.88 -0.13
C ILE A 77 5.80 2.51 -0.81
N SER A 78 4.66 1.91 -1.08
CA SER A 78 4.54 0.71 -1.89
C SER A 78 4.03 1.06 -3.29
N HIS A 79 4.75 0.60 -4.31
CA HIS A 79 4.40 0.83 -5.71
C HIS A 79 5.02 -0.21 -6.65
N ALA A 80 4.46 -0.37 -7.84
CA ALA A 80 5.10 -1.13 -8.90
C ALA A 80 6.24 -0.32 -9.54
N TRP A 81 7.42 -0.93 -9.71
CA TRP A 81 8.58 -0.28 -10.34
C TRP A 81 8.32 0.08 -11.79
N ASP A 82 7.77 -0.87 -12.52
CA ASP A 82 7.41 -0.80 -13.93
C ASP A 82 5.91 -1.07 -14.12
N ASP A 83 5.40 -0.68 -15.28
CA ASP A 83 4.08 -1.09 -15.76
C ASP A 83 4.13 -1.43 -17.24
N GLU A 84 4.87 -2.50 -17.58
CA GLU A 84 4.97 -2.99 -18.96
C GLU A 84 3.59 -3.28 -19.59
N GLY A 85 2.56 -3.52 -18.76
CA GLY A 85 1.18 -3.77 -19.16
C GLY A 85 0.36 -2.50 -19.45
N TYR A 86 0.73 -1.34 -18.90
CA TYR A 86 -0.02 -0.10 -19.07
C TYR A 86 -0.20 0.27 -20.55
N SER A 87 0.80 0.07 -21.41
CA SER A 87 0.69 0.40 -22.85
C SER A 87 -0.02 -0.66 -23.71
N LYS A 88 -0.10 -1.92 -23.25
CA LYS A 88 -0.64 -3.02 -24.08
C LYS A 88 -2.16 -3.16 -23.95
N GLY A 89 -2.74 -2.76 -22.81
CA GLY A 89 -4.17 -2.89 -22.54
C GLY A 89 -4.97 -1.57 -22.66
N LEU A 90 -4.34 -0.44 -22.38
CA LEU A 90 -4.91 0.89 -22.65
C LEU A 90 -4.51 1.29 -24.06
N SER A 91 -5.35 0.97 -25.05
CA SER A 91 -5.23 1.50 -26.40
C SER A 91 -5.41 3.02 -26.42
N LEU A 92 -4.40 3.76 -25.99
CA LEU A 92 -4.15 5.15 -26.40
C LEU A 92 -2.84 5.29 -27.18
N THR A 93 -1.96 4.28 -27.22
CA THR A 93 -1.09 3.93 -28.37
C THR A 93 -0.23 2.71 -27.99
N PRO A 94 -0.06 1.71 -28.88
CA PRO A 94 0.74 0.53 -28.59
C PRO A 94 2.22 0.78 -28.95
N THR A 95 3.10 0.31 -28.08
CA THR A 95 4.59 0.32 -28.12
C THR A 95 5.29 1.47 -27.37
N TRP A 96 6.00 1.10 -26.29
CA TRP A 96 6.93 1.93 -25.52
C TRP A 96 8.22 2.18 -26.32
N GLU A 97 8.11 2.80 -27.50
CA GLU A 97 9.27 3.07 -28.34
C GLU A 97 9.92 4.44 -28.06
N SER A 98 9.28 5.31 -27.27
CA SER A 98 9.84 6.61 -26.90
C SER A 98 10.01 6.81 -25.39
N ALA A 99 11.07 7.52 -25.00
CA ALA A 99 11.33 7.94 -23.63
C ALA A 99 10.18 8.76 -23.02
N ASP A 100 9.40 9.45 -23.86
CA ASP A 100 8.27 10.31 -23.46
C ASP A 100 7.16 9.56 -22.71
N GLN A 101 6.92 8.29 -23.05
CA GLN A 101 5.87 7.50 -22.39
C GLN A 101 6.29 7.00 -21.00
N LEU A 102 7.55 6.56 -20.83
CA LEU A 102 8.08 6.17 -19.51
C LEU A 102 8.04 7.33 -18.53
N ASN A 103 8.30 8.54 -19.04
CA ASN A 103 8.14 9.79 -18.31
C ASN A 103 6.67 10.02 -17.92
N GLU A 104 5.70 9.67 -18.77
CA GLU A 104 4.27 9.77 -18.42
C GLU A 104 3.89 8.86 -17.24
N PHE A 105 4.33 7.59 -17.21
CA PHE A 105 4.01 6.70 -16.08
C PHE A 105 4.70 7.13 -14.78
N GLY A 106 5.97 7.54 -14.86
CA GLY A 106 6.69 8.13 -13.73
C GLY A 106 5.98 9.38 -13.20
N TRP A 107 5.57 10.28 -14.10
CA TRP A 107 4.80 11.47 -13.79
C TRP A 107 3.46 11.16 -13.13
N ARG A 108 2.70 10.18 -13.66
CA ARG A 108 1.44 9.73 -13.05
C ARG A 108 1.64 9.22 -11.63
N LYS A 109 2.74 8.50 -11.35
CA LYS A 109 3.10 8.09 -9.99
C LYS A 109 3.43 9.29 -9.10
N ALA A 110 4.18 10.28 -9.60
CA ALA A 110 4.47 11.50 -8.87
C ALA A 110 3.18 12.25 -8.49
N VAL A 111 2.26 12.43 -9.44
CA VAL A 111 0.94 13.04 -9.22
C VAL A 111 0.09 12.22 -8.25
N ALA A 112 0.10 10.88 -8.39
CA ALA A 112 -0.61 10.00 -7.48
C ALA A 112 -0.11 10.16 -6.04
N PHE A 113 1.21 10.17 -5.86
CA PHE A 113 1.89 10.38 -4.59
C PHE A 113 1.55 11.76 -3.99
N GLN A 114 1.65 12.83 -4.77
CA GLN A 114 1.27 14.18 -4.34
C GLN A 114 -0.15 14.25 -3.82
N ASN A 115 -1.10 13.68 -4.56
CA ASN A 115 -2.50 13.66 -4.17
C ASN A 115 -2.69 12.95 -2.82
N VAL A 116 -2.01 11.83 -2.61
CA VAL A 116 -2.06 11.12 -1.31
C VAL A 116 -1.44 11.96 -0.19
N VAL A 117 -0.29 12.58 -0.42
CA VAL A 117 0.36 13.43 0.59
C VAL A 117 -0.51 14.63 0.95
N ARG A 118 -1.19 15.25 -0.03
CA ARG A 118 -2.16 16.32 0.23
C ARG A 118 -3.27 15.84 1.15
N THR A 119 -3.88 14.68 0.85
CA THR A 119 -4.91 14.08 1.69
C THR A 119 -4.40 13.78 3.11
N ILE A 120 -3.18 13.23 3.25
CA ILE A 120 -2.56 12.98 4.55
C ILE A 120 -2.41 14.28 5.35
N VAL A 121 -1.88 15.33 4.71
CA VAL A 121 -1.61 16.63 5.33
C VAL A 121 -2.90 17.27 5.84
N GLU A 122 -3.94 17.25 5.01
CA GLU A 122 -5.28 17.74 5.36
C GLU A 122 -5.89 16.93 6.51
N MET A 123 -5.89 15.59 6.41
CA MET A 123 -6.49 14.71 7.41
C MET A 123 -5.78 14.75 8.77
N LYS A 124 -4.46 14.96 8.78
CA LYS A 124 -3.63 14.95 10.00
C LYS A 124 -3.34 16.35 10.54
N GLY A 125 -3.75 17.40 9.84
CA GLY A 125 -3.46 18.79 10.21
C GLY A 125 -1.95 19.08 10.25
N ILE A 126 -1.18 18.50 9.33
CA ILE A 126 0.28 18.69 9.28
C ILE A 126 0.56 20.08 8.69
N GLY A 127 1.19 20.97 9.46
CA GLY A 127 1.45 22.35 9.02
C GLY A 127 2.50 22.49 7.91
N ASP A 128 3.43 21.53 7.80
CA ASP A 128 4.51 21.53 6.81
C ASP A 128 4.69 20.13 6.21
N ARG A 129 4.22 19.95 4.96
CA ARG A 129 4.35 18.69 4.22
C ARG A 129 5.80 18.34 3.89
N THR A 130 6.71 19.31 3.86
CA THR A 130 8.14 19.09 3.53
C THR A 130 8.90 18.41 4.67
N ALA A 131 8.34 18.42 5.89
CA ALA A 131 8.87 17.72 7.05
C ALA A 131 8.65 16.20 6.99
N LEU A 132 7.74 15.73 6.13
CA LEU A 132 7.43 14.31 6.00
C LEU A 132 8.60 13.52 5.39
N ARG A 133 8.85 12.35 6.00
CA ARG A 133 9.91 11.41 5.65
C ARG A 133 9.33 10.10 5.15
N PHE A 134 9.71 9.73 3.94
CA PHE A 134 9.21 8.57 3.25
C PHE A 134 10.29 7.50 3.13
N TRP A 135 9.89 6.24 3.26
CA TRP A 135 10.72 5.13 2.83
C TRP A 135 10.24 4.70 1.43
N LEU A 136 11.15 4.77 0.47
CA LEU A 136 10.97 4.35 -0.91
C LEU A 136 12.13 3.43 -1.25
N ASP A 137 11.86 2.16 -1.56
CA ASP A 137 12.88 1.14 -1.78
C ASP A 137 14.00 1.58 -2.73
N LYS A 138 13.63 2.32 -3.77
CA LYS A 138 14.51 2.83 -4.81
C LYS A 138 15.49 3.91 -4.34
N ALA A 139 15.07 4.73 -3.37
CA ALA A 139 15.88 5.81 -2.80
C ALA A 139 16.51 5.42 -1.46
N CYS A 140 15.96 4.42 -0.77
CA CYS A 140 16.36 4.04 0.58
C CYS A 140 17.22 2.77 0.61
N ILE A 141 17.21 1.95 -0.44
CA ILE A 141 18.08 0.77 -0.56
C ILE A 141 19.24 1.09 -1.54
N PRO A 142 20.50 0.90 -1.14
CA PRO A 142 21.66 0.92 -2.03
C PRO A 142 21.60 -0.18 -3.10
N GLN A 143 20.87 0.04 -4.20
CA GLN A 143 20.68 -1.00 -5.24
C GLN A 143 21.99 -1.42 -5.92
N TYR A 144 23.02 -0.58 -5.87
CA TYR A 144 24.36 -0.83 -6.39
C TYR A 144 25.25 -1.68 -5.46
N ASP A 145 24.88 -1.85 -4.19
CA ASP A 145 25.65 -2.64 -3.22
C ASP A 145 24.90 -3.93 -2.92
N GLY A 146 25.36 -5.04 -3.52
CA GLY A 146 24.69 -6.34 -3.40
C GLY A 146 24.58 -6.84 -1.96
N GLN A 147 25.54 -6.52 -1.08
CA GLN A 147 25.50 -6.96 0.32
C GLN A 147 24.51 -6.13 1.12
N LEU A 148 24.59 -4.80 1.03
CA LEU A 148 23.64 -3.91 1.71
C LEU A 148 22.22 -4.10 1.19
N LYS A 149 22.04 -4.32 -0.12
CA LYS A 149 20.73 -4.63 -0.70
C LYS A 149 20.12 -5.88 -0.08
N VAL A 150 20.90 -6.97 0.04
CA VAL A 150 20.43 -8.20 0.69
C VAL A 150 20.08 -7.94 2.15
N GLN A 151 20.91 -7.20 2.90
CA GLN A 151 20.62 -6.86 4.30
C GLN A 151 19.33 -6.04 4.44
N CYS A 152 19.10 -5.06 3.56
CA CYS A 152 17.87 -4.28 3.51
C CYS A 152 16.65 -5.16 3.19
N ILE A 153 16.75 -6.04 2.20
CA ILE A 153 15.68 -6.98 1.81
C ILE A 153 15.34 -7.94 2.96
N SER A 154 16.35 -8.46 3.66
CA SER A 154 16.15 -9.32 4.82
C SER A 154 15.55 -8.58 6.02
N SER A 155 15.68 -7.26 6.07
CA SER A 155 15.21 -6.39 7.16
C SER A 155 13.86 -5.71 6.88
N PHE A 156 13.23 -6.07 5.76
CA PHE A 156 12.12 -5.34 5.19
C PHE A 156 10.90 -5.17 6.12
N GLU A 157 10.51 -6.22 6.85
CA GLU A 157 9.43 -6.20 7.84
C GLU A 157 9.71 -5.16 8.94
N GLY A 158 10.98 -4.99 9.30
CA GLY A 158 11.42 -3.99 10.25
C GLY A 158 11.12 -2.56 9.77
N PHE A 159 11.31 -2.28 8.48
CA PHE A 159 11.00 -0.98 7.89
C PHE A 159 9.49 -0.72 7.88
N ILE A 160 8.69 -1.70 7.48
CA ILE A 160 7.23 -1.64 7.55
C ILE A 160 6.75 -1.36 8.98
N LYS A 161 7.28 -2.10 9.97
CA LYS A 161 6.92 -1.94 11.38
C LYS A 161 7.30 -0.56 11.93
N SER A 162 8.46 -0.04 11.52
CA SER A 162 8.94 1.30 11.88
C SER A 162 8.21 2.44 11.16
N SER A 163 7.31 2.13 10.22
CA SER A 163 6.51 3.11 9.49
C SER A 163 5.25 3.48 10.25
N TYR A 164 4.91 4.77 10.28
CA TYR A 164 3.66 5.24 10.86
C TYR A 164 2.46 4.87 9.97
N GLY A 165 2.57 5.11 8.66
CA GLY A 165 1.56 4.77 7.65
C GLY A 165 2.14 4.07 6.42
N LEU A 166 1.26 3.60 5.55
CA LEU A 166 1.57 3.03 4.23
C LEU A 166 0.89 3.85 3.14
N ILE A 167 1.62 4.19 2.08
CA ILE A 167 1.10 4.79 0.86
C ILE A 167 1.18 3.74 -0.24
N VAL A 168 0.05 3.43 -0.87
CA VAL A 168 -0.07 2.47 -1.96
C VAL A 168 -0.39 3.22 -3.25
N LEU A 169 0.56 3.23 -4.19
CA LEU A 169 0.35 3.75 -5.55
C LEU A 169 -0.10 2.61 -6.44
N LEU A 170 -1.42 2.38 -6.49
CA LEU A 170 -2.01 1.18 -7.06
C LEU A 170 -2.17 1.30 -8.59
N SER A 171 -1.12 1.00 -9.34
CA SER A 171 -1.22 0.85 -10.80
C SER A 171 -1.91 -0.48 -11.18
N PRO A 172 -2.37 -0.66 -12.44
CA PRO A 172 -3.05 -1.90 -12.86
C PRO A 172 -2.19 -3.16 -12.72
N ARG A 173 -0.86 -3.04 -12.80
CA ARG A 173 0.08 -4.15 -12.60
C ARG A 173 0.37 -4.44 -11.13
N TYR A 174 0.07 -3.52 -10.21
CA TYR A 174 0.39 -3.68 -8.79
C TYR A 174 -0.10 -5.00 -8.20
N PRO A 175 -1.36 -5.46 -8.39
CA PRO A 175 -1.82 -6.71 -7.80
C PRO A 175 -1.07 -7.95 -8.33
N LYS A 176 -0.41 -7.85 -9.49
CA LYS A 176 0.36 -8.95 -10.09
C LYS A 176 1.78 -9.07 -9.52
N ARG A 177 2.25 -8.08 -8.74
CA ARG A 177 3.62 -8.04 -8.21
C ARG A 177 3.62 -8.58 -6.79
N LEU A 178 4.21 -9.77 -6.59
CA LEU A 178 4.19 -10.45 -5.28
C LEU A 178 4.80 -9.57 -4.18
N TRP A 179 5.86 -8.83 -4.53
CA TRP A 179 6.49 -7.89 -3.61
C TRP A 179 5.48 -6.86 -3.12
N CYS A 180 4.87 -6.07 -4.01
CA CYS A 180 3.96 -4.97 -3.68
C CYS A 180 2.76 -5.39 -2.82
N VAL A 181 2.13 -6.53 -3.15
CA VAL A 181 1.00 -7.05 -2.37
C VAL A 181 1.42 -7.59 -1.01
N TYR A 182 2.63 -8.16 -0.91
CA TYR A 182 3.21 -8.58 0.36
C TYR A 182 3.44 -7.38 1.29
N GLU A 183 3.84 -6.22 0.76
CA GLU A 183 4.00 -4.99 1.57
C GLU A 183 2.69 -4.56 2.22
N VAL A 184 1.57 -4.61 1.48
CA VAL A 184 0.23 -4.31 2.02
C VAL A 184 -0.16 -5.33 3.09
N ALA A 185 -0.02 -6.62 2.77
CA ALA A 185 -0.39 -7.68 3.67
C ALA A 185 0.43 -7.63 4.97
N CYS A 186 1.75 -7.46 4.87
CA CYS A 186 2.65 -7.31 6.01
C CYS A 186 2.36 -6.03 6.83
N PHE A 187 2.04 -4.91 6.19
CA PHE A 187 1.66 -3.70 6.91
C PHE A 187 0.36 -3.91 7.69
N LEU A 188 -0.66 -4.52 7.07
CA LEU A 188 -1.92 -4.84 7.74
C LEU A 188 -1.77 -5.94 8.81
N CYS A 189 -0.74 -6.77 8.73
CA CYS A 189 -0.37 -7.67 9.82
C CYS A 189 0.14 -6.93 11.07
N THR A 190 0.68 -5.71 10.91
CA THR A 190 1.35 -4.95 11.98
C THR A 190 0.64 -3.67 12.40
N LYS A 191 -0.29 -3.15 11.59
CA LYS A 191 -0.95 -1.86 11.77
C LYS A 191 -2.41 -1.93 11.31
N ALA A 192 -3.21 -0.97 11.77
CA ALA A 192 -4.60 -0.82 11.36
C ALA A 192 -4.72 -0.24 9.93
N MET A 193 -5.81 -0.60 9.26
CA MET A 193 -6.09 -0.23 7.86
C MET A 193 -6.30 1.29 7.66
N ASP A 194 -6.72 2.00 8.69
CA ASP A 194 -6.88 3.47 8.68
C ASP A 194 -5.54 4.21 8.46
N ARG A 195 -4.41 3.51 8.59
CA ARG A 195 -3.07 4.03 8.31
C ARG A 195 -2.54 3.70 6.92
N VAL A 196 -3.33 3.00 6.11
CA VAL A 196 -3.03 2.77 4.69
C VAL A 196 -3.75 3.84 3.89
N PHE A 197 -3.00 4.57 3.08
CA PHE A 197 -3.50 5.53 2.10
C PHE A 197 -3.25 4.94 0.72
N ILE A 198 -4.24 4.99 -0.17
CA ILE A 198 -4.14 4.41 -1.51
C ILE A 198 -4.52 5.46 -2.52
N ASN A 199 -3.91 5.40 -3.70
CA ASN A 199 -4.39 6.11 -4.86
C ASN A 199 -4.30 5.20 -6.08
N HIS A 200 -5.45 4.63 -6.44
CA HIS A 200 -5.62 3.93 -7.71
C HIS A 200 -6.19 4.87 -8.78
N ARG A 201 -6.93 5.91 -8.39
CA ARG A 201 -7.62 6.84 -9.30
C ARG A 201 -6.70 7.59 -10.27
N SER A 202 -5.45 7.87 -9.88
CA SER A 202 -4.49 8.51 -10.78
C SER A 202 -4.05 7.61 -11.95
N PHE A 203 -4.32 6.30 -11.84
CA PHE A 203 -4.04 5.30 -12.87
C PHE A 203 -5.32 4.71 -13.49
N GLY A 204 -6.39 4.64 -12.71
CA GLY A 204 -7.69 4.12 -13.09
C GLY A 204 -8.57 5.17 -13.76
N CYS A 205 -9.13 4.82 -14.91
CA CYS A 205 -10.33 5.44 -15.46
C CYS A 205 -11.40 4.36 -15.62
N ASP A 206 -12.63 4.74 -15.97
CA ASP A 206 -13.76 3.81 -16.19
C ASP A 206 -13.40 2.65 -17.11
N LYS A 207 -12.53 2.91 -18.09
CA LYS A 207 -12.09 1.92 -19.07
C LYS A 207 -11.18 0.83 -18.48
N ASN A 208 -10.63 1.03 -17.29
CA ASN A 208 -9.66 0.13 -16.67
C ASN A 208 -10.18 -0.58 -15.42
N ILE A 209 -11.38 -0.27 -14.95
CA ILE A 209 -11.90 -0.84 -13.70
C ILE A 209 -11.87 -2.38 -13.74
N GLN A 210 -12.21 -2.97 -14.90
CA GLN A 210 -12.18 -4.41 -15.08
C GLN A 210 -10.76 -4.98 -15.02
N ILE A 211 -9.74 -4.25 -15.49
CA ILE A 211 -8.34 -4.70 -15.42
C ILE A 211 -7.92 -4.86 -13.95
N TYR A 212 -8.31 -3.92 -13.09
CA TYR A 212 -8.06 -4.01 -11.66
C TYR A 212 -8.84 -5.13 -11.01
N ILE A 213 -10.14 -5.24 -11.30
CA ILE A 213 -10.98 -6.32 -10.77
C ILE A 213 -10.41 -7.67 -11.17
N ASP A 214 -10.03 -7.87 -12.43
CA ASP A 214 -9.44 -9.11 -12.91
C ASP A 214 -8.08 -9.39 -12.26
N ALA A 215 -7.24 -8.37 -12.06
CA ALA A 215 -5.95 -8.52 -11.40
C ALA A 215 -6.10 -8.93 -9.93
N VAL A 216 -7.10 -8.38 -9.22
CA VAL A 216 -7.39 -8.77 -7.84
C VAL A 216 -8.10 -10.13 -7.80
N ARG A 217 -9.15 -10.34 -8.60
CA ARG A 217 -9.94 -11.59 -8.67
C ARG A 217 -9.08 -12.80 -8.98
N ASN A 218 -8.11 -12.66 -9.89
CA ASN A 218 -7.24 -13.76 -10.30
C ASN A 218 -5.90 -13.77 -9.56
N PHE A 219 -5.79 -13.03 -8.46
CA PHE A 219 -4.60 -13.00 -7.63
C PHE A 219 -4.25 -14.42 -7.12
N SER A 220 -3.02 -14.85 -7.36
CA SER A 220 -2.43 -16.03 -6.78
C SER A 220 -0.92 -15.83 -6.70
N ILE A 221 -0.29 -16.37 -5.65
CA ILE A 221 1.17 -16.32 -5.48
C ILE A 221 1.87 -16.97 -6.68
N ASP A 222 1.32 -18.06 -7.19
CA ASP A 222 1.96 -18.84 -8.26
C ASP A 222 2.01 -18.06 -9.57
N THR A 223 0.99 -17.24 -9.84
CA THR A 223 0.89 -16.40 -11.04
C THR A 223 1.49 -15.00 -10.85
N CYS A 224 1.88 -14.64 -9.63
CA CYS A 224 2.52 -13.36 -9.38
C CYS A 224 3.93 -13.29 -9.98
N GLU A 225 4.26 -12.06 -10.36
CA GLU A 225 5.51 -11.66 -10.97
C GLU A 225 6.47 -11.09 -9.93
N CYS A 226 7.75 -11.44 -10.07
CA CYS A 226 8.88 -10.79 -9.41
C CYS A 226 9.89 -10.38 -10.49
N LYS A 227 10.60 -9.26 -10.28
CA LYS A 227 11.67 -8.85 -11.22
C LYS A 227 12.84 -9.85 -11.18
N VAL A 228 13.10 -10.44 -10.01
CA VAL A 228 14.13 -11.47 -9.81
C VAL A 228 13.48 -12.71 -9.18
N GLU A 229 13.72 -13.88 -9.76
CA GLU A 229 13.14 -15.15 -9.30
C GLU A 229 13.55 -15.50 -7.85
N PHE A 230 14.76 -15.10 -7.47
CA PHE A 230 15.25 -15.24 -6.10
C PHE A 230 14.37 -14.49 -5.09
N ASP A 231 13.89 -13.29 -5.44
CA ASP A 231 12.98 -12.51 -4.59
C ASP A 231 11.64 -13.23 -4.42
N LYS A 232 11.15 -13.91 -5.47
CA LYS A 232 9.94 -14.75 -5.38
C LYS A 232 10.12 -15.87 -4.37
N THR A 233 11.25 -16.57 -4.41
CA THR A 233 11.55 -17.66 -3.46
C THR A 233 11.57 -17.16 -2.01
N ILE A 234 12.17 -15.99 -1.76
CA ILE A 234 12.18 -15.37 -0.42
C ILE A 234 10.76 -15.02 0.03
N LEU A 235 9.96 -14.38 -0.83
CA LEU A 235 8.60 -13.98 -0.49
C LEU A 235 7.69 -15.18 -0.28
N GLU A 236 7.80 -16.24 -1.07
CA GLU A 236 7.04 -17.47 -0.85
C GLU A 236 7.37 -18.14 0.50
N ALA A 237 8.66 -18.13 0.89
CA ALA A 237 9.08 -18.61 2.20
C ALA A 237 8.48 -17.75 3.32
N LYS A 238 8.49 -16.42 3.18
CA LYS A 238 7.88 -15.49 4.13
C LYS A 238 6.36 -15.65 4.22
N VAL A 239 5.67 -15.85 3.10
CA VAL A 239 4.24 -16.14 3.11
C VAL A 239 3.96 -17.44 3.86
N SER A 240 4.74 -18.49 3.58
CA SER A 240 4.60 -19.78 4.28
C SER A 240 4.90 -19.68 5.78
N GLN A 241 5.74 -18.73 6.18
CA GLN A 241 6.05 -18.47 7.58
C GLN A 241 4.92 -17.71 8.29
N TYR A 242 4.37 -16.67 7.66
CA TYR A 242 3.47 -15.72 8.32
C TYR A 242 1.98 -15.97 8.10
N TYR A 243 1.62 -16.78 7.10
CA TYR A 243 0.24 -17.11 6.76
C TYR A 243 -0.01 -18.61 6.83
N THR A 244 -1.24 -18.99 7.17
CA THR A 244 -1.64 -20.39 7.35
C THR A 244 -1.57 -21.20 6.07
N SER A 245 -1.78 -20.55 4.91
CA SER A 245 -1.61 -21.14 3.58
C SER A 245 -1.38 -20.06 2.51
N LYS A 246 -0.98 -20.48 1.30
CA LYS A 246 -0.89 -19.59 0.14
C LYS A 246 -2.27 -19.02 -0.23
N GLU A 247 -3.30 -19.83 -0.09
CA GLU A 247 -4.70 -19.51 -0.34
C GLU A 247 -5.22 -18.47 0.65
N ASP A 248 -4.92 -18.61 1.94
CA ASP A 248 -5.32 -17.66 2.97
C ASP A 248 -4.63 -16.29 2.78
N PHE A 249 -3.35 -16.30 2.38
CA PHE A 249 -2.67 -15.07 1.94
C PHE A 249 -3.36 -14.43 0.75
N ALA A 250 -3.74 -15.22 -0.27
CA ALA A 250 -4.44 -14.72 -1.44
C ALA A 250 -5.80 -14.11 -1.09
N CYS A 251 -6.62 -14.80 -0.29
CA CYS A 251 -7.89 -14.29 0.21
C CYS A 251 -7.70 -12.99 1.02
N PHE A 252 -6.66 -12.92 1.87
CA PHE A 252 -6.35 -11.72 2.64
C PHE A 252 -6.00 -10.53 1.74
N VAL A 253 -5.10 -10.73 0.77
CA VAL A 253 -4.69 -9.69 -0.20
C VAL A 253 -5.89 -9.21 -1.02
N GLN A 254 -6.73 -10.13 -1.50
CA GLN A 254 -7.93 -9.80 -2.26
C GLN A 254 -8.87 -8.92 -1.43
N ALA A 255 -9.20 -9.33 -0.21
CA ALA A 255 -10.02 -8.53 0.69
C ALA A 255 -9.40 -7.17 0.98
N ALA A 256 -8.12 -7.13 1.35
CA ALA A 256 -7.41 -5.90 1.68
C ALA A 256 -7.43 -4.89 0.51
N LEU A 257 -7.04 -5.31 -0.69
CA LEU A 257 -6.99 -4.42 -1.85
C LEU A 257 -8.39 -3.94 -2.25
N THR A 258 -9.37 -4.82 -2.32
CA THR A 258 -10.75 -4.45 -2.68
C THR A 258 -11.34 -3.47 -1.64
N THR A 259 -11.15 -3.72 -0.35
CA THR A 259 -11.58 -2.79 0.71
C THR A 259 -10.89 -1.45 0.60
N LEU A 260 -9.58 -1.40 0.35
CA LEU A 260 -8.83 -0.15 0.18
C LEU A 260 -9.34 0.66 -1.01
N ILE A 261 -9.62 0.01 -2.14
CA ILE A 261 -10.13 0.66 -3.36
C ILE A 261 -11.54 1.22 -3.17
N VAL A 262 -12.47 0.44 -2.63
CA VAL A 262 -13.85 0.90 -2.36
C VAL A 262 -13.83 2.05 -1.36
N ARG A 263 -13.04 1.93 -0.28
CA ARG A 263 -12.83 3.00 0.68
C ARG A 263 -12.26 4.27 0.04
N ASP A 264 -11.32 4.14 -0.89
CA ASP A 264 -10.76 5.30 -1.60
C ASP A 264 -11.85 6.02 -2.40
N TYR A 265 -12.69 5.30 -3.15
CA TYR A 265 -13.85 5.90 -3.82
C TYR A 265 -14.79 6.61 -2.84
N TYR A 266 -15.13 5.97 -1.72
CA TYR A 266 -15.99 6.55 -0.68
C TYR A 266 -15.38 7.83 -0.10
N SER A 267 -14.05 7.89 -0.01
CA SER A 267 -13.32 9.05 0.51
C SER A 267 -13.20 10.19 -0.51
N TYR A 268 -13.73 10.04 -1.73
CA TYR A 268 -13.74 11.07 -2.75
C TYR A 268 -15.15 11.28 -3.34
N PRO A 269 -16.08 11.87 -2.55
CA PRO A 269 -17.47 12.03 -2.92
C PRO A 269 -17.77 12.69 -4.28
N PRO A 270 -16.98 13.65 -4.80
CA PRO A 270 -17.27 14.25 -6.11
C PRO A 270 -17.38 13.23 -7.25
N MET A 271 -16.69 12.09 -7.13
CA MET A 271 -16.72 11.01 -8.12
C MET A 271 -17.90 10.05 -7.95
N ILE A 272 -18.65 10.13 -6.86
CA ILE A 272 -19.76 9.22 -6.55
C ILE A 272 -21.01 9.96 -6.06
N LYS A 273 -21.07 11.27 -6.37
CA LYS A 273 -22.13 12.20 -5.93
C LYS A 273 -23.51 11.91 -6.53
N THR A 274 -23.60 11.04 -7.52
CA THR A 274 -24.87 10.60 -8.10
C THR A 274 -24.89 9.08 -8.10
N VAL A 275 -26.10 8.50 -8.06
CA VAL A 275 -26.29 7.06 -8.20
C VAL A 275 -25.61 6.53 -9.47
N ALA A 276 -25.73 7.24 -10.60
CA ALA A 276 -25.08 6.83 -11.85
C ALA A 276 -23.56 6.76 -11.75
N LEU A 277 -22.91 7.74 -11.09
CA LEU A 277 -21.46 7.73 -10.91
C LEU A 277 -21.03 6.67 -9.87
N PHE A 278 -21.82 6.47 -8.81
CA PHE A 278 -21.58 5.41 -7.85
C PHE A 278 -21.65 4.03 -8.52
N ASP A 279 -22.68 3.79 -9.33
CA ASP A 279 -22.85 2.55 -10.08
C ASP A 279 -21.73 2.34 -11.11
N GLU A 280 -21.22 3.40 -11.74
CA GLU A 280 -20.12 3.34 -12.70
C GLU A 280 -18.78 3.00 -12.04
N TYR A 281 -18.42 3.69 -10.95
CA TYR A 281 -17.09 3.60 -10.35
C TYR A 281 -16.98 2.55 -9.22
N VAL A 282 -18.05 2.34 -8.46
CA VAL A 282 -18.05 1.49 -7.25
C VAL A 282 -18.85 0.21 -7.51
N GLY A 283 -19.94 0.29 -8.27
CA GLY A 283 -20.82 -0.85 -8.59
C GLY A 283 -20.05 -2.12 -9.00
N PRO A 284 -19.07 -2.06 -9.92
CA PRO A 284 -18.30 -3.24 -10.33
C PRO A 284 -17.50 -3.89 -9.19
N TRP A 285 -16.99 -3.09 -8.24
CA TRP A 285 -16.29 -3.61 -7.06
C TRP A 285 -17.24 -4.27 -6.07
N LEU A 286 -18.43 -3.67 -5.85
CA LEU A 286 -19.45 -4.27 -4.98
C LEU A 286 -19.98 -5.58 -5.57
N ALA A 287 -20.23 -5.63 -6.88
CA ALA A 287 -20.61 -6.86 -7.58
C ALA A 287 -19.53 -7.95 -7.42
N PHE A 288 -18.25 -7.59 -7.56
CA PHE A 288 -17.16 -8.54 -7.31
C PHE A 288 -17.14 -9.05 -5.86
N MET A 289 -17.36 -8.18 -4.86
CA MET A 289 -17.47 -8.61 -3.46
C MET A 289 -18.67 -9.53 -3.22
N GLU A 290 -19.81 -9.27 -3.86
CA GLU A 290 -21.03 -10.09 -3.74
C GLU A 290 -20.84 -11.49 -4.35
N GLU A 291 -20.19 -11.58 -5.51
CA GLU A 291 -19.85 -12.83 -6.20
C GLU A 291 -18.84 -13.69 -5.41
N THR A 292 -17.99 -13.06 -4.61
CA THR A 292 -16.88 -13.71 -3.91
C THR A 292 -17.28 -14.11 -2.50
N THR A 293 -17.41 -15.41 -2.25
CA THR A 293 -17.99 -15.96 -1.00
C THR A 293 -17.40 -15.37 0.29
N PHE A 294 -16.08 -15.23 0.38
CA PHE A 294 -15.41 -14.71 1.59
C PHE A 294 -15.46 -13.16 1.71
N LEU A 295 -15.95 -12.45 0.69
CA LEU A 295 -16.11 -10.98 0.68
C LEU A 295 -17.55 -10.52 0.94
N LYS A 296 -18.53 -11.44 1.03
CA LYS A 296 -19.95 -11.09 1.19
C LYS A 296 -20.26 -10.23 2.41
N ASP A 297 -19.50 -10.41 3.48
CA ASP A 297 -19.68 -9.66 4.72
C ASP A 297 -19.17 -8.22 4.55
N LEU A 298 -18.04 -8.05 3.86
CA LEU A 298 -17.52 -6.75 3.46
C LEU A 298 -18.46 -6.04 2.49
N HIS A 299 -19.03 -6.76 1.52
CA HIS A 299 -20.05 -6.23 0.61
C HIS A 299 -21.21 -5.61 1.38
N ARG A 300 -21.81 -6.37 2.31
CA ARG A 300 -22.92 -5.89 3.15
C ARG A 300 -22.52 -4.65 3.93
N ALA A 301 -21.36 -4.67 4.59
CA ALA A 301 -20.88 -3.52 5.34
C ALA A 301 -20.71 -2.27 4.45
N PHE A 302 -20.24 -2.40 3.21
CA PHE A 302 -20.11 -1.25 2.31
C PHE A 302 -21.45 -0.74 1.76
N VAL A 303 -22.39 -1.64 1.45
CA VAL A 303 -23.74 -1.29 0.95
C VAL A 303 -24.58 -0.64 2.03
N ASP A 304 -24.42 -1.04 3.30
CA ASP A 304 -25.14 -0.44 4.44
C ASP A 304 -24.80 1.05 4.63
N PHE A 305 -23.65 1.51 4.12
CA PHE A 305 -23.33 2.93 4.02
C PHE A 305 -23.81 3.50 2.68
N ASP A 306 -25.06 3.92 2.67
CA ASP A 306 -25.74 4.53 1.52
C ASP A 306 -25.10 5.88 1.13
N VAL A 307 -24.00 5.82 0.36
CA VAL A 307 -23.20 6.99 0.01
C VAL A 307 -24.04 8.09 -0.65
N PRO A 308 -24.85 7.81 -1.71
CA PRO A 308 -25.64 8.86 -2.35
C PRO A 308 -26.56 9.57 -1.36
N ARG A 309 -27.26 8.84 -0.49
CA ARG A 309 -28.15 9.45 0.51
C ARG A 309 -27.40 10.24 1.57
N VAL A 310 -26.35 9.66 2.16
CA VAL A 310 -25.54 10.34 3.20
C VAL A 310 -24.90 11.61 2.63
N TYR A 311 -24.54 11.57 1.35
CA TYR A 311 -24.00 12.70 0.62
C TYR A 311 -25.07 13.75 0.28
N GLU A 312 -26.29 13.38 -0.15
CA GLU A 312 -27.39 14.33 -0.37
C GLU A 312 -27.82 15.03 0.93
N GLU A 313 -27.70 14.35 2.07
CA GLU A 313 -28.01 14.88 3.40
C GLU A 313 -26.92 15.82 3.97
N SER A 314 -25.72 15.83 3.39
CA SER A 314 -24.56 16.58 3.89
C SER A 314 -24.11 17.61 2.83
N ASP A 315 -23.70 18.82 3.22
CA ASP A 315 -23.12 19.75 2.23
C ASP A 315 -21.76 19.23 1.71
N PHE A 316 -21.35 19.63 0.51
CA PHE A 316 -20.13 19.13 -0.18
C PHE A 316 -18.85 19.16 0.68
N ASP A 317 -18.70 20.23 1.47
CA ASP A 317 -17.54 20.45 2.34
C ASP A 317 -17.82 20.05 3.78
N ASP A 318 -18.89 19.30 4.04
CA ASP A 318 -19.31 18.96 5.39
C ASP A 318 -18.35 17.94 6.02
N PRO A 319 -17.56 18.33 7.04
CA PRO A 319 -16.72 17.41 7.79
C PRO A 319 -17.52 16.24 8.40
N THR A 320 -18.84 16.40 8.51
CA THR A 320 -19.77 15.37 8.96
C THR A 320 -19.80 14.15 8.03
N TYR A 321 -19.71 14.31 6.70
CA TYR A 321 -19.66 13.15 5.79
C TYR A 321 -18.44 12.29 6.08
N MET A 322 -17.25 12.90 6.10
CA MET A 322 -15.99 12.17 6.35
C MET A 322 -15.96 11.57 7.76
N THR A 323 -16.52 12.26 8.74
CA THR A 323 -16.65 11.73 10.11
C THR A 323 -17.58 10.51 10.16
N LYS A 324 -18.75 10.57 9.51
CA LYS A 324 -19.69 9.44 9.40
C LYS A 324 -19.05 8.26 8.68
N LEU A 325 -18.34 8.51 7.58
CA LEU A 325 -17.62 7.48 6.82
C LEU A 325 -16.54 6.82 7.67
N GLN A 326 -15.71 7.60 8.36
CA GLN A 326 -14.65 7.06 9.22
C GLN A 326 -15.21 6.21 10.37
N LEU A 327 -16.30 6.67 11.00
CA LEU A 327 -16.99 5.92 12.04
C LEU A 327 -17.51 4.60 11.48
N HIS A 328 -18.23 4.64 10.35
CA HIS A 328 -18.76 3.44 9.71
C HIS A 328 -17.68 2.43 9.34
N LEU A 329 -16.58 2.90 8.73
CA LEU A 329 -15.45 2.04 8.36
C LEU A 329 -14.81 1.40 9.61
N GLY A 330 -14.63 2.18 10.68
CA GLY A 330 -14.06 1.71 11.93
C GLY A 330 -14.92 0.69 12.68
N GLU A 331 -16.25 0.82 12.60
CA GLU A 331 -17.19 -0.05 13.29
C GLU A 331 -17.56 -1.31 12.48
N ASN A 332 -17.66 -1.19 11.15
CA ASN A 332 -18.27 -2.24 10.32
C ASN A 332 -17.30 -2.91 9.33
N VAL A 333 -16.22 -2.23 8.91
CA VAL A 333 -15.33 -2.74 7.84
C VAL A 333 -13.99 -3.19 8.38
N TYR A 334 -13.28 -2.33 9.13
CA TYR A 334 -11.94 -2.65 9.64
C TYR A 334 -11.90 -3.84 10.60
N PRO A 335 -12.91 -4.08 11.47
CA PRO A 335 -12.95 -5.27 12.31
C PRO A 335 -12.98 -6.56 11.50
N MET A 336 -13.63 -6.57 10.32
CA MET A 336 -13.67 -7.74 9.44
C MET A 336 -12.30 -8.07 8.86
N ILE A 337 -11.58 -7.05 8.35
CA ILE A 337 -10.20 -7.24 7.87
C ILE A 337 -9.28 -7.72 9.00
N ASN A 338 -9.45 -7.17 10.21
CA ASN A 338 -8.69 -7.63 11.36
C ASN A 338 -9.05 -9.07 11.77
N ALA A 339 -10.31 -9.49 11.64
CA ALA A 339 -10.71 -10.87 11.87
C ALA A 339 -10.06 -11.81 10.85
N MET A 340 -10.07 -11.46 9.56
CA MET A 340 -9.36 -12.22 8.52
C MET A 340 -7.87 -12.31 8.80
N ARG A 341 -7.24 -11.22 9.25
CA ARG A 341 -5.82 -11.23 9.68
C ARG A 341 -5.59 -12.24 10.80
N LEU A 342 -6.44 -12.26 11.83
CA LEU A 342 -6.34 -13.18 12.96
C LEU A 342 -6.56 -14.64 12.55
N GLU A 343 -7.40 -14.89 11.55
CA GLU A 343 -7.68 -16.22 11.02
C GLU A 343 -6.57 -16.73 10.09
N TYR A 344 -6.05 -15.87 9.21
CA TYR A 344 -5.17 -16.24 8.10
C TYR A 344 -3.68 -16.12 8.42
N CYS A 345 -3.31 -15.45 9.52
CA CYS A 345 -1.91 -15.35 9.94
C CYS A 345 -1.54 -16.48 10.91
N THR A 346 -0.32 -16.98 10.80
CA THR A 346 0.28 -17.87 11.82
C THR A 346 0.57 -17.09 13.11
N GLN A 347 0.92 -17.79 14.19
CA GLN A 347 1.40 -17.13 15.41
C GLN A 347 2.65 -16.27 15.15
N ASP A 348 3.56 -16.71 14.27
CA ASP A 348 4.72 -15.94 13.87
C ASP A 348 4.29 -14.67 13.11
N GLY A 349 3.35 -14.77 12.18
CA GLY A 349 2.80 -13.62 11.46
C GLY A 349 2.10 -12.63 12.41
N LEU A 350 1.35 -13.14 13.39
CA LEU A 350 0.72 -12.32 14.42
C LEU A 350 1.75 -11.70 15.38
N SER A 351 2.88 -12.35 15.63
CA SER A 351 3.95 -11.82 16.49
C SER A 351 4.63 -10.58 15.90
N LEU A 352 4.51 -10.36 14.58
CA LEU A 352 4.92 -9.10 13.95
C LEU A 352 4.12 -7.92 14.51
N TYR A 353 2.89 -8.16 14.95
CA TYR A 353 2.03 -7.18 15.61
C TYR A 353 2.49 -6.95 17.05
N GLN A 354 3.07 -5.78 17.31
CA GLN A 354 3.34 -5.29 18.66
C GLN A 354 2.51 -4.03 18.97
N GLY A 355 1.42 -3.83 18.23
CA GLY A 355 0.58 -2.64 18.24
C GLY A 355 -0.48 -2.63 19.32
#